data_AF-A0A1G1C6R7-F1
#
_entry.id   AF-A0A1G1C6R7-F1
#
_cell.length_a   1.000
_cell.length_b   1.000
_cell.length_c   1.000
_cell.angle_alpha   90.00
_cell.angle_beta   90.00
_cell.angle_gamma   90.00
#
_symmetry.space_group_name_H-M   'P 1'
#
loop_
_entity.id
_entity.type
_entity.pdbx_description
1 polymer ?
#
loop_
_entity_poly.entity_id
_entity_poly.type
_entity_poly.pdbx_seq_one_letter_code
_entity_poly.pdbx_strand_id
1 'polypeptide(L)' 'MMVDSELKLRGFELLSKAMGLVEAERFICLIQREKFDYTKWRQSLFAELSGEEISRRAMQRRQATKT' A
#
# COMPACT_ATOMS: atom_id res chain seq x y z
N MET A 1 5.43 -10.90 -12.90
CA MET A 1 5.68 -9.88 -11.86
C MET A 1 5.91 -8.57 -12.58
N MET A 2 5.22 -7.51 -12.19
CA MET A 2 5.41 -6.18 -12.77
C MET A 2 6.83 -5.69 -12.47
N VAL A 3 7.50 -5.07 -13.43
CA VAL A 3 8.85 -4.51 -13.23
C VAL A 3 8.74 -3.21 -12.43
N ASP A 4 9.73 -2.90 -11.60
CA ASP A 4 9.72 -1.72 -10.71
C ASP A 4 9.34 -0.41 -11.42
N SER A 5 9.82 -0.19 -12.65
CA SER A 5 9.49 0.99 -13.45
C SER A 5 8.00 1.07 -13.80
N GLU A 6 7.39 -0.06 -14.16
CA GLU A 6 5.97 -0.15 -14.49
C GLU A 6 5.11 0.06 -13.24
N LEU A 7 5.54 -0.48 -12.09
CA LEU A 7 4.87 -0.27 -10.81
C LEU A 7 4.89 1.22 -10.41
N LYS A 8 6.02 1.90 -10.58
CA LYS A 8 6.15 3.34 -10.30
C LYS A 8 5.26 4.18 -11.21
N LEU A 9 5.27 3.93 -12.51
CA LEU A 9 4.46 4.67 -13.47
C LEU A 9 2.97 4.57 -13.12
N ARG A 10 2.50 3.35 -12.88
CA ARG A 10 1.11 3.10 -12.48
C ARG A 10 0.76 3.76 -11.15
N GLY A 11 1.71 3.80 -10.20
CA GLY A 11 1.55 4.51 -8.93
C GLY A 11 1.36 6.02 -9.13
N PHE A 12 2.16 6.65 -10.00
CA PHE A 12 2.02 8.07 -10.31
C PHE A 12 0.70 8.40 -10.98
N GLU A 13 0.23 7.57 -11.91
CA GLU A 13 -1.07 7.74 -12.56
C GLU A 13 -2.21 7.68 -11.54
N LEU A 14 -2.19 6.70 -10.64
CA LEU A 14 -3.21 6.55 -9.61
C LEU A 14 -3.23 7.72 -8.63
N LEU A 15 -2.06 8.18 -8.18
CA LEU A 15 -1.94 9.35 -7.31
C LEU A 15 -2.49 10.60 -8.01
N SER A 16 -2.02 10.88 -9.22
CA SER A 16 -2.43 12.07 -9.97
C SER A 16 -3.93 12.07 -10.26
N LYS A 17 -4.52 10.90 -10.55
CA LYS A 17 -5.96 10.76 -10.77
C LYS A 17 -6.78 10.97 -9.49
N ALA A 18 -6.25 10.58 -8.33
CA ALA A 18 -6.96 10.65 -7.06
C ALA A 18 -6.95 12.05 -6.43
N MET A 19 -5.84 12.78 -6.53
CA MET A 19 -5.68 14.08 -5.84
C MET A 19 -5.36 15.26 -6.76
N GLY A 20 -5.11 15.04 -8.04
CA GLY A 20 -4.61 16.07 -8.96
C GLY A 20 -3.08 16.09 -9.03
N LEU A 21 -2.55 16.73 -10.08
CA LEU A 21 -1.11 16.72 -10.37
C LEU A 21 -0.29 17.46 -9.29
N VAL A 22 -0.75 18.63 -8.87
CA VAL A 22 -0.03 19.50 -7.92
C VAL A 22 0.04 18.83 -6.54
N GLU A 23 -1.07 18.30 -6.06
CA GLU A 23 -1.16 17.58 -4.80
C GLU A 23 -0.35 16.29 -4.83
N ALA A 24 -0.36 15.56 -5.95
CA ALA A 24 0.43 14.34 -6.11
C ALA A 24 1.94 14.62 -6.05
N GLU A 25 2.42 15.66 -6.73
CA GLU A 25 3.83 16.06 -6.66
C GLU A 25 4.21 16.46 -5.23
N ARG A 26 3.40 17.28 -4.57
CA ARG A 26 3.62 17.67 -3.17
C ARG A 26 3.67 16.46 -2.24
N PHE A 27 2.77 15.50 -2.42
CA PHE A 27 2.75 14.26 -1.65
C PHE A 27 4.05 13.46 -1.83
N ILE A 28 4.51 13.28 -3.07
CA ILE A 28 5.76 12.57 -3.37
C ILE A 28 6.95 13.28 -2.70
N CYS A 29 7.01 14.61 -2.78
CA CYS A 29 8.06 15.39 -2.11
C CYS A 29 8.03 15.20 -0.59
N LEU A 30 6.86 15.15 0.04
CA LEU A 30 6.74 14.92 1.49
C LEU A 30 7.21 13.52 1.88
N ILE A 31 6.78 12.49 1.14
CA ILE A 31 7.21 11.10 1.36
C ILE A 31 8.73 10.93 1.20
N GLN A 32 9.36 11.67 0.29
CA GLN A 32 10.82 11.61 0.11
C GLN A 32 11.59 12.38 1.19
N ARG A 33 11.04 13.49 1.70
CA ARG A 33 11.69 14.34 2.69
C ARG A 33 11.57 13.79 4.11
N GLU A 34 10.45 13.16 4.41
CA GLU A 34 10.16 12.61 5.73
C GLU A 34 10.50 11.12 5.76
N LYS A 35 11.05 10.63 6.89
CA LYS A 35 11.21 9.19 7.08
C LYS A 35 9.82 8.56 7.22
N PHE A 36 9.32 7.96 6.14
CA PHE A 36 8.08 7.22 6.19
C PHE A 36 8.22 5.98 7.07
N ASP A 37 7.50 5.97 8.20
CA ASP A 37 7.49 4.84 9.13
C ASP A 37 6.54 3.75 8.63
N TYR A 38 7.10 2.83 7.83
CA TYR A 38 6.37 1.69 7.31
C TYR A 38 5.73 0.84 8.42
N THR A 39 6.35 0.74 9.59
CA THR A 39 5.83 -0.06 10.70
C THR A 39 4.56 0.57 11.26
N LYS A 40 4.55 1.89 11.49
CA LYS A 40 3.35 2.62 11.93
C LYS A 40 2.24 2.56 10.87
N TRP A 41 2.57 2.80 9.60
CA TRP A 41 1.58 2.70 8.54
C TRP A 41 0.99 1.29 8.45
N ARG A 42 1.82 0.25 8.56
CA ARG A 42 1.37 -1.14 8.54
C ARG A 42 0.45 -1.49 9.70
N GLN A 43 0.68 -0.93 10.89
CA GLN A 43 -0.23 -1.11 12.02
C GLN A 43 -1.62 -0.52 11.71
N SER A 44 -1.67 0.63 11.02
CA SER A 44 -2.96 1.24 10.64
C SER A 44 -3.76 0.39 9.65
N LEU A 45 -3.10 -0.34 8.74
CA LEU A 45 -3.76 -1.20 7.74
C LEU A 45 -4.61 -2.32 8.36
N PHE A 46 -4.28 -2.73 9.59
CA PHE A 46 -4.97 -3.79 10.31
C PHE A 46 -5.53 -3.32 11.65
N ALA A 47 -5.63 -2.00 11.87
CA ALA A 47 -6.03 -1.45 13.16
C ALA A 47 -7.39 -1.96 13.65
N GLU A 48 -8.29 -2.34 12.74
CA GLU A 48 -9.61 -2.89 13.06
C GLU A 48 -9.66 -4.43 13.11
N LEU A 49 -8.53 -5.11 12.88
CA LEU A 49 -8.46 -6.58 12.83
C LEU A 49 -7.57 -7.10 13.95
N SER A 50 -8.10 -8.04 14.74
CA SER A 50 -7.28 -8.77 15.70
C SER A 50 -6.24 -9.62 14.97
N GLY A 51 -5.10 -9.92 15.63
CA GLY A 51 -4.07 -10.80 15.07
C GLY A 51 -4.61 -12.18 14.67
N GLU A 52 -5.61 -12.68 15.39
CA GLU A 52 -6.31 -13.93 15.08
C GLU A 52 -7.12 -13.82 13.78
N GLU A 53 -7.83 -12.71 13.58
CA GLU A 53 -8.61 -12.46 12.37
C GLU A 53 -7.70 -12.31 11.13
N ILE A 54 -6.55 -11.64 11.28
CA ILE A 54 -5.52 -11.55 10.24
C ILE A 54 -5.01 -12.95 9.89
N SER A 55 -4.67 -13.76 10.90
CA SER A 55 -4.18 -15.13 10.73
C SER A 55 -5.22 -16.02 10.03
N ARG A 56 -6.49 -15.95 10.46
CA ARG A 56 -7.61 -16.69 9.87
C ARG A 56 -7.79 -16.34 8.39
N ARG A 57 -7.81 -15.05 8.04
CA ARG A 57 -7.92 -14.60 6.64
C ARG A 57 -6.72 -15.04 5.79
N ALA A 58 -5.51 -15.01 6.35
CA ALA A 58 -4.31 -15.48 5.66
C ALA A 58 -4.41 -16.99 5.35
N MET A 59 -4.87 -17.79 6.32
CA MET A 59 -5.07 -19.23 6.15
C MET A 59 -6.17 -19.55 5.13
N GLN A 60 -7.27 -18.81 5.14
CA GLN A 60 -8.35 -18.95 4.15
C GLN A 60 -7.87 -18.67 2.72
N ARG A 61 -7.12 -17.57 2.51
CA ARG A 61 -6.54 -17.27 1.20
C ARG A 61 -5.58 -18.36 0.73
N ARG A 62 -4.72 -18.87 1.62
CA ARG A 62 -3.78 -19.96 1.30
C ARG A 62 -4.49 -21.26 0.87
N GLN A 63 -5.65 -21.56 1.44
CA GLN A 63 -6.45 -22.73 1.06
C GLN A 63 -7.13 -22.52 -0.30
N ALA A 64 -7.66 -21.32 -0.55
CA ALA A 64 -8.32 -20.97 -1.81
C ALA A 64 -7.36 -20.99 -3.02
N THR A 65 -6.08 -20.67 -2.84
CA THR A 65 -5.07 -20.72 -3.92
C THR A 65 -4.52 -22.13 -4.18
N LYS A 66 -4.85 -23.11 -3.33
CA LYS A 66 -4.44 -24.52 -3.48
C LYS A 66 -5.46 -25.37 -4.25
N THR A 67 -6.59 -24.80 -4.63
CA THR A 67 -7.61 -25.43 -5.50
C THR A 67 -7.47 -24.88 -6.90
#